data_AF-A0AAV0XLE8-F1
#
_entry.id   AF-A0AAV0XLE8-F1
#
_cell.length_a   1.000
_cell.length_b   1.000
_cell.length_c   1.000
_cell.angle_alpha   90.00
_cell.angle_beta   90.00
_cell.angle_gamma   90.00
#
_symmetry.space_group_name_H-M   'P 1'
#
loop_
_entity.id
_entity.type
_entity.pdbx_description
1 polymer ?
#
loop_
_entity_poly.entity_id
_entity_poly.type
_entity_poly.pdbx_seq_one_letter_code
_entity_poly.pdbx_strand_id
1 'polypeptide(L)'
;MVNNELVKKRTIIAGATFIILNSLIKKKQKIKQKRRWWITQMFKNRDEHGGLSLINDLLFQESGQFENFVRMAYSDFKYLVTLIRPQVEKQTTHWRKPISVEERLAVTLRFLATGDSYTSLQYTFKISKSTISSIIPEVCIALTKVLSDTIKVRIKYRYNYT
;
A
#
# COMPACT_ATOMS: atom_id res chain seq x y z
N MET A 1 15.15 -59.73 -0.72
CA MET A 1 15.36 -58.47 -1.49
C MET A 1 14.06 -57.77 -1.92
N VAL A 2 12.95 -58.47 -2.16
CA VAL A 2 11.67 -57.91 -2.66
C VAL A 2 10.98 -56.91 -1.69
N ASN A 3 11.09 -57.11 -0.37
CA ASN A 3 10.41 -56.27 0.62
C ASN A 3 10.88 -54.80 0.61
N ASN A 4 12.15 -54.54 0.34
CA ASN A 4 12.69 -53.17 0.40
C ASN A 4 12.24 -52.33 -0.81
N GLU A 5 12.03 -52.98 -1.95
CA GLU A 5 11.52 -52.32 -3.16
C GLU A 5 10.03 -51.97 -3.04
N LEU A 6 9.25 -52.86 -2.42
CA LEU A 6 7.85 -52.60 -2.09
C LEU A 6 7.68 -51.47 -1.08
N VAL A 7 8.54 -51.41 -0.05
CA VAL A 7 8.55 -50.32 0.93
C VAL A 7 8.89 -48.98 0.26
N LYS A 8 9.89 -48.94 -0.64
CA LYS A 8 10.22 -47.73 -1.42
C LYS A 8 9.08 -47.27 -2.32
N LYS A 9 8.39 -48.19 -3.01
CA LYS A 9 7.22 -47.84 -3.84
C LYS A 9 6.09 -47.24 -3.00
N ARG A 10 5.84 -47.77 -1.79
CA ARG A 10 4.84 -47.25 -0.85
C ARG A 10 5.16 -45.84 -0.34
N THR A 11 6.42 -45.55 -0.02
CA THR A 11 6.81 -44.20 0.47
C THR A 11 6.70 -43.15 -0.63
N ILE A 12 7.03 -43.49 -1.88
CA ILE A 12 6.84 -42.58 -3.03
C ILE A 12 5.36 -42.28 -3.25
N ILE A 13 4.49 -43.29 -3.18
CA ILE A 13 3.03 -43.12 -3.32
C ILE A 13 2.47 -42.26 -2.18
N ALA A 14 2.92 -42.48 -0.93
CA ALA A 14 2.52 -41.66 0.21
C ALA A 14 2.95 -40.19 0.06
N GLY A 15 4.16 -39.93 -0.44
CA GLY A 15 4.64 -38.58 -0.74
C GLY A 15 3.81 -37.89 -1.84
N ALA A 16 3.55 -38.59 -2.95
CA ALA A 16 2.77 -38.06 -4.07
C ALA A 16 1.32 -37.76 -3.66
N THR A 17 0.69 -38.67 -2.92
CA THR A 17 -0.68 -38.48 -2.40
C THR A 17 -0.77 -37.32 -1.42
N PHE A 18 0.22 -37.14 -0.55
CA PHE A 18 0.30 -35.99 0.35
C PHE A 18 0.41 -34.65 -0.40
N ILE A 19 1.27 -34.58 -1.42
CA ILE A 19 1.42 -33.37 -2.25
C ILE A 19 0.11 -33.04 -2.97
N ILE A 20 -0.53 -34.04 -3.59
CA ILE A 20 -1.80 -33.88 -4.31
C ILE A 20 -2.89 -33.40 -3.33
N LEU A 21 -3.04 -34.06 -2.19
CA LEU A 21 -4.04 -33.69 -1.18
C LEU A 21 -3.84 -32.24 -0.70
N ASN A 22 -2.60 -31.85 -0.40
CA ASN A 22 -2.29 -30.51 0.07
C ASN A 22 -2.53 -29.46 -1.03
N SER A 23 -2.27 -29.80 -2.30
CA SER A 23 -2.58 -28.95 -3.45
C SER A 23 -4.10 -28.73 -3.61
N LEU A 24 -4.91 -29.76 -3.40
CA LEU A 24 -6.38 -29.69 -3.45
C LEU A 24 -6.95 -28.89 -2.27
N ILE A 25 -6.42 -29.08 -1.06
CA ILE A 25 -6.78 -28.29 0.12
C ILE A 25 -6.46 -26.81 -0.09
N LYS A 26 -5.26 -26.48 -0.58
CA LYS A 26 -4.90 -25.09 -0.94
C LYS A 26 -5.81 -24.51 -2.03
N LYS A 27 -6.24 -25.32 -2.99
CA LYS A 27 -7.18 -24.90 -4.06
C LYS A 27 -8.58 -24.62 -3.50
N LYS A 28 -9.06 -25.42 -2.53
CA LYS A 28 -10.34 -25.22 -1.82
C LYS A 28 -10.29 -24.00 -0.88
N GLN A 29 -9.17 -23.76 -0.20
CA GLN A 29 -8.93 -22.54 0.60
C GLN A 29 -8.91 -21.27 -0.26
N LYS A 30 -8.57 -21.37 -1.56
CA LYS A 30 -8.63 -20.26 -2.51
C LYS A 30 -10.04 -19.90 -2.99
N ILE A 31 -11.09 -20.62 -2.58
CA ILE A 31 -12.47 -20.16 -2.78
C ILE A 31 -12.66 -18.94 -1.87
N LYS A 32 -12.33 -17.76 -2.40
CA LYS A 32 -12.46 -16.48 -1.69
C LYS A 32 -13.89 -16.37 -1.18
N GLN A 33 -14.05 -16.29 0.14
CA GLN A 33 -15.37 -16.03 0.71
C GLN A 33 -15.96 -14.79 0.05
N LYS A 34 -17.24 -14.88 -0.37
CA LYS A 34 -17.94 -13.73 -0.93
C LYS A 34 -17.90 -12.62 0.11
N ARG A 35 -17.36 -11.46 -0.29
CA ARG A 35 -17.30 -10.30 0.60
C ARG A 35 -18.73 -9.94 1.00
N ARG A 36 -18.97 -9.80 2.31
CA ARG A 36 -20.27 -9.35 2.84
C ARG A 36 -20.65 -7.97 2.28
N TRP A 37 -19.66 -7.13 2.02
CA TRP A 37 -19.82 -5.78 1.49
C TRP A 37 -18.76 -5.50 0.43
N TRP A 38 -19.14 -4.88 -0.69
CA TRP A 38 -18.18 -4.35 -1.67
C TRP A 38 -17.29 -3.26 -1.05
N ILE A 39 -17.92 -2.33 -0.31
CA ILE A 39 -17.31 -1.24 0.44
C ILE A 39 -18.08 -1.08 1.76
N THR A 40 -17.38 -0.94 2.88
CA THR A 40 -18.02 -0.65 4.18
C THR A 40 -18.51 0.80 4.24
N GLN A 41 -19.57 1.08 5.00
CA GLN A 41 -20.17 2.42 5.10
C GLN A 41 -19.13 3.51 5.45
N MET A 42 -18.17 3.18 6.33
CA MET A 42 -17.07 4.06 6.73
C MET A 42 -16.24 4.61 5.56
N PHE A 43 -16.17 3.89 4.43
CA PHE A 43 -15.37 4.28 3.26
C PHE A 43 -16.23 4.70 2.06
N LYS A 44 -17.55 4.82 2.23
CA LYS A 44 -18.43 5.31 1.17
C LYS A 44 -18.30 6.82 1.00
N ASN A 45 -18.32 7.58 2.09
CA ASN A 45 -18.27 9.03 2.08
C ASN A 45 -16.82 9.57 1.99
N ARG A 46 -15.94 8.84 1.30
CA ARG A 46 -14.53 9.27 1.13
C ARG A 46 -14.42 10.54 0.30
N ASP A 47 -15.33 10.74 -0.64
CA ASP A 47 -15.31 11.95 -1.47
C ASP A 47 -15.69 13.21 -0.67
N GLU A 48 -16.43 13.05 0.44
CA GLU A 48 -16.86 14.14 1.32
C GLU A 48 -15.91 14.35 2.51
N HIS A 49 -15.43 13.27 3.14
CA HIS A 49 -14.68 13.30 4.40
C HIS A 49 -13.37 12.49 4.35
N GLY A 50 -12.83 12.28 3.16
CA GLY A 50 -11.57 11.56 2.94
C GLY A 50 -10.35 12.46 3.00
N GLY A 51 -9.23 11.94 2.49
CA GLY A 51 -7.94 12.64 2.53
C GLY A 51 -7.93 13.99 1.82
N LEU A 52 -8.61 14.10 0.68
CA LEU A 52 -8.69 15.38 -0.05
C LEU A 52 -9.42 16.46 0.73
N SER A 53 -10.57 16.14 1.34
CA SER A 53 -11.29 17.09 2.18
C SER A 53 -10.42 17.53 3.36
N LEU A 54 -9.76 16.58 4.04
CA LEU A 54 -8.83 16.92 5.12
C LEU A 54 -7.72 17.87 4.68
N ILE A 55 -7.08 17.60 3.52
CA ILE A 55 -6.03 18.47 2.98
C ILE A 55 -6.58 19.87 2.71
N ASN A 56 -7.76 19.97 2.11
CA ASN A 56 -8.40 21.26 1.84
C ASN A 56 -8.74 22.01 3.12
N ASP A 57 -9.23 21.33 4.16
CA ASP A 57 -9.54 21.93 5.45
C ASP A 57 -8.27 22.48 6.14
N LEU A 58 -7.16 21.73 6.06
CA LEU A 58 -5.85 22.15 6.59
C LEU A 58 -5.26 23.35 5.83
N LEU A 59 -5.63 23.52 4.55
CA LEU A 59 -5.19 24.62 3.69
C LEU A 59 -6.17 25.79 3.65
N PHE A 60 -7.36 25.65 4.24
CA PHE A 60 -8.43 26.65 4.16
C PHE A 60 -8.00 28.00 4.73
N GLN A 61 -7.15 27.98 5.75
CA GLN A 61 -6.56 29.17 6.36
C GLN A 61 -5.04 29.02 6.42
N GLU A 62 -4.31 30.08 6.09
CA GLU A 62 -2.85 30.19 6.23
C GLU A 62 -2.44 30.15 7.72
N SER A 63 -2.47 28.95 8.29
CA SER A 63 -2.25 28.67 9.71
C SER A 63 -1.05 27.76 9.96
N GLY A 64 -0.38 27.30 8.91
CA GLY A 64 0.70 26.32 9.00
C GLY A 64 0.23 24.91 9.37
N GLN A 65 -1.08 24.66 9.41
CA GLN A 65 -1.64 23.37 9.84
C GLN A 65 -1.27 22.25 8.87
N PHE A 66 -1.27 22.51 7.57
CA PHE A 66 -0.82 21.55 6.57
C PHE A 66 0.65 21.16 6.80
N GLU A 67 1.54 22.14 6.98
CA GLU A 67 2.96 21.96 7.23
C GLU A 67 3.19 21.16 8.51
N ASN A 68 2.45 21.47 9.58
CA ASN A 68 2.52 20.70 10.82
C ASN A 68 2.04 19.26 10.64
N PHE A 69 1.05 19.06 9.78
CA PHE A 69 0.45 17.76 9.53
C PHE A 69 1.37 16.83 8.73
N VAL A 70 1.97 17.30 7.63
CA VAL A 70 2.85 16.50 6.74
C VAL A 70 4.35 16.74 6.93
N ARG A 71 4.75 17.73 7.75
CA ARG A 71 6.14 18.17 7.98
C ARG A 71 6.86 18.67 6.72
N MET A 72 6.14 19.35 5.85
CA MET A 72 6.64 19.86 4.56
C MET A 72 5.82 21.09 4.12
N ALA A 73 6.48 22.08 3.51
CA ALA A 73 5.81 23.22 2.89
C ALA A 73 4.83 22.77 1.80
N TYR A 74 3.68 23.44 1.68
CA TYR A 74 2.70 23.09 0.65
C TYR A 74 3.24 23.24 -0.78
N SER A 75 4.14 24.20 -1.03
CA SER A 75 4.83 24.36 -2.32
C SER A 75 5.64 23.12 -2.71
N ASP A 76 6.44 22.61 -1.78
CA ASP A 76 7.28 21.42 -1.99
C ASP A 76 6.42 20.18 -2.15
N PHE A 77 5.33 20.09 -1.39
CA PHE A 77 4.35 19.02 -1.53
C PHE A 77 3.78 18.98 -2.96
N LYS A 78 3.31 20.11 -3.50
CA LYS A 78 2.79 20.18 -4.88
C LYS A 78 3.86 19.84 -5.93
N TYR A 79 5.09 20.27 -5.69
CA TYR A 79 6.22 19.93 -6.55
C TYR A 79 6.45 18.41 -6.57
N LEU A 80 6.49 17.76 -5.40
CA LEU A 80 6.64 16.31 -5.30
C LEU A 80 5.48 15.55 -5.95
N VAL A 81 4.24 16.00 -5.75
CA VAL A 81 3.07 15.41 -6.42
C VAL A 81 3.29 15.38 -7.94
N THR A 82 3.80 16.48 -8.51
CA THR A 82 4.05 16.58 -9.95
C THR A 82 5.11 15.59 -10.41
N LEU A 83 6.19 15.42 -9.64
CA LEU A 83 7.27 14.49 -9.96
C LEU A 83 6.87 13.02 -9.86
N ILE A 84 6.12 12.63 -8.83
CA ILE A 84 5.75 11.22 -8.61
C ILE A 84 4.52 10.79 -9.40
N ARG A 85 3.70 11.72 -9.89
CA ARG A 85 2.44 11.44 -10.60
C ARG A 85 2.60 10.37 -11.70
N PRO A 86 3.62 10.40 -12.57
CA PRO A 86 3.78 9.37 -13.61
C PRO A 86 3.94 7.94 -13.09
N GLN A 87 4.38 7.75 -11.85
CA GLN A 87 4.64 6.44 -11.24
C GLN A 87 3.51 5.98 -10.32
N VAL A 88 2.80 6.93 -9.70
CA VAL A 88 1.88 6.69 -8.59
C VAL A 88 0.42 6.93 -8.99
N GLU A 89 0.15 7.59 -10.11
CA GLU A 89 -1.22 7.80 -10.57
C GLU A 89 -1.90 6.48 -10.96
N LYS A 90 -3.13 6.29 -10.49
CA LYS A 90 -3.94 5.12 -10.82
C LYS A 90 -4.97 5.49 -11.87
N GLN A 91 -5.21 4.57 -12.80
CA GLN A 91 -6.24 4.73 -13.83
C GLN A 91 -7.62 4.88 -13.20
N THR A 92 -8.38 5.85 -13.70
CA THR A 92 -9.79 6.01 -13.34
C THR A 92 -10.59 4.87 -13.95
N THR A 93 -11.39 4.21 -13.12
CA THR A 93 -12.29 3.13 -13.55
C THR A 93 -13.72 3.49 -13.22
N HIS A 94 -14.69 2.93 -13.94
CA HIS A 94 -16.12 3.16 -13.67
C HIS A 94 -16.61 2.65 -12.31
N TRP A 95 -15.83 1.80 -11.63
CA TRP A 95 -16.28 1.11 -10.41
C TRP A 95 -15.99 1.89 -9.13
N ARG A 96 -14.77 2.42 -9.00
CA ARG A 96 -14.33 3.17 -7.81
C ARG A 96 -13.34 4.24 -8.22
N LYS A 97 -13.59 5.47 -7.77
CA LYS A 97 -12.65 6.58 -7.93
C LYS A 97 -11.31 6.21 -7.26
N PRO A 98 -10.18 6.33 -7.98
CA PRO A 98 -8.87 6.06 -7.41
C PRO A 98 -8.57 7.02 -6.25
N ILE A 99 -7.64 6.61 -5.39
CA ILE A 99 -7.06 7.51 -4.38
C ILE A 99 -6.10 8.41 -5.12
N SER A 100 -6.25 9.72 -4.95
CA SER A 100 -5.48 10.69 -5.74
C SER A 100 -3.99 10.66 -5.36
N VAL A 101 -3.13 11.21 -6.22
CA VAL A 101 -1.69 11.25 -5.94
C VAL A 101 -1.41 12.11 -4.69
N GLU A 102 -2.16 13.19 -4.51
CA GLU A 102 -2.11 14.07 -3.34
C GLU A 102 -2.45 13.30 -2.05
N GLU A 103 -3.55 12.54 -2.03
CA GLU A 103 -3.91 11.72 -0.87
C GLU A 103 -2.84 10.66 -0.59
N ARG A 104 -2.34 9.99 -1.63
CA ARG A 104 -1.31 8.96 -1.51
C ARG A 104 -0.02 9.52 -0.91
N LEU A 105 0.41 10.70 -1.37
CA LEU A 105 1.58 11.38 -0.84
C LEU A 105 1.34 11.85 0.60
N ALA A 106 0.20 12.48 0.88
CA ALA A 106 -0.12 13.00 2.22
C ALA A 106 -0.17 11.90 3.28
N VAL A 107 -0.80 10.75 2.99
CA VAL A 107 -0.79 9.57 3.87
C VAL A 107 0.63 9.10 4.16
N THR A 108 1.45 9.04 3.11
CA THR A 108 2.84 8.56 3.21
C THR A 108 3.69 9.52 4.02
N LEU A 109 3.63 10.82 3.75
CA LEU A 109 4.36 11.82 4.53
C LEU A 109 3.90 11.86 5.98
N ARG A 110 2.58 11.78 6.24
CA ARG A 110 2.06 11.69 7.61
C ARG A 110 2.63 10.49 8.36
N PHE A 111 2.66 9.32 7.71
CA PHE A 111 3.26 8.10 8.24
C PHE A 111 4.74 8.28 8.55
N LEU A 112 5.53 8.81 7.60
CA LEU A 112 6.98 9.02 7.77
C LEU A 112 7.29 10.07 8.84
N ALA A 113 6.48 11.12 8.95
CA ALA A 113 6.67 12.21 9.89
C ALA A 113 6.38 11.83 11.35
N THR A 114 5.43 10.92 11.59
CA THR A 114 4.90 10.65 12.94
C THR A 114 5.05 9.20 13.39
N GLY A 115 5.29 8.26 12.47
CA GLY A 115 5.29 6.82 12.76
C GLY A 115 3.90 6.26 13.10
N ASP A 116 2.83 6.95 12.68
CA ASP A 116 1.46 6.57 13.03
C ASP A 116 1.08 5.17 12.52
N SER A 117 0.20 4.48 13.24
CA SER A 117 -0.27 3.16 12.84
C SER A 117 -1.17 3.24 11.59
N TYR A 118 -1.16 2.19 10.76
CA TYR A 118 -2.10 2.10 9.63
C TYR A 118 -3.57 2.12 10.07
N THR A 119 -3.84 1.76 11.33
CA THR A 119 -5.18 1.84 11.93
C THR A 119 -5.64 3.28 12.10
N SER A 120 -4.79 4.12 12.67
CA SER A 120 -5.09 5.54 12.85
C SER A 120 -5.24 6.22 11.48
N LEU A 121 -4.28 6.02 10.58
CA LEU A 121 -4.33 6.57 9.21
C LEU A 121 -5.59 6.14 8.45
N GLN A 122 -6.08 4.91 8.67
CA GLN A 122 -7.33 4.44 8.07
C GLN A 122 -8.52 5.31 8.47
N TYR A 123 -8.61 5.70 9.74
CA TYR A 123 -9.73 6.51 10.23
C TYR A 123 -9.62 7.96 9.76
N THR A 124 -8.39 8.49 9.73
CA THR A 124 -8.07 9.86 9.29
C THR A 124 -8.33 10.06 7.81
N PHE A 125 -7.80 9.18 6.94
CA PHE A 125 -7.90 9.36 5.49
C PHE A 125 -9.07 8.60 4.83
N LYS A 126 -9.82 7.80 5.61
CA LYS A 126 -10.89 6.91 5.11
C LYS A 126 -10.40 5.93 4.02
N ILE A 127 -9.18 5.41 4.19
CA ILE A 127 -8.56 4.41 3.32
C ILE A 127 -8.32 3.14 4.12
N SER A 128 -8.63 1.96 3.58
CA SER A 128 -8.41 0.71 4.31
C SER A 128 -6.92 0.47 4.62
N LYS A 129 -6.64 -0.14 5.78
CA LYS A 129 -5.28 -0.56 6.17
C LYS A 129 -4.52 -1.28 5.06
N SER A 130 -5.19 -2.22 4.39
CA SER A 130 -4.58 -3.00 3.30
C SER A 130 -4.13 -2.12 2.13
N THR A 131 -4.92 -1.10 1.81
CA THR A 131 -4.58 -0.17 0.73
C THR A 131 -3.48 0.78 1.17
N ILE A 132 -3.49 1.27 2.41
CA ILE A 132 -2.41 2.08 2.99
C ILE A 132 -1.08 1.29 2.95
N SER A 133 -1.09 0.02 3.35
CA SER A 133 0.11 -0.83 3.34
C SER A 133 0.71 -1.04 1.95
N SER A 134 -0.08 -0.87 0.88
CA SER A 134 0.43 -0.90 -0.50
C SER A 134 0.85 0.48 -0.99
N ILE A 135 0.14 1.54 -0.58
CA ILE A 135 0.44 2.92 -0.99
C ILE A 135 1.81 3.36 -0.47
N ILE A 136 2.09 3.17 0.82
CA ILE A 136 3.28 3.74 1.45
C ILE A 136 4.57 3.25 0.77
N PRO A 137 4.79 1.94 0.56
CA PRO A 137 5.97 1.46 -0.17
C PRO A 137 6.04 1.97 -1.62
N GLU A 138 4.90 2.00 -2.33
CA GLU A 138 4.82 2.49 -3.72
C GLU A 138 5.27 3.95 -3.83
N VAL A 139 4.79 4.80 -2.91
CA VAL A 139 5.16 6.22 -2.86
C VAL A 139 6.61 6.39 -2.43
N CYS A 140 7.10 5.63 -1.44
CA CYS A 140 8.50 5.70 -1.03
C CYS A 140 9.45 5.36 -2.18
N ILE A 141 9.16 4.30 -2.96
CA ILE A 141 9.96 3.93 -4.13
C ILE A 141 9.95 5.07 -5.16
N ALA A 142 8.77 5.64 -5.45
CA ALA A 142 8.66 6.76 -6.38
C ALA A 142 9.45 7.98 -5.91
N LEU A 143 9.38 8.32 -4.61
CA LEU A 143 10.13 9.41 -3.99
C LEU A 143 11.63 9.19 -4.09
N THR A 144 12.13 8.01 -3.74
CA THR A 144 13.56 7.67 -3.86
C THR A 144 14.04 7.80 -5.29
N LYS A 145 13.22 7.41 -6.28
CA LYS A 145 13.58 7.52 -7.70
C LYS A 145 13.62 8.96 -8.19
N VAL A 146 12.67 9.82 -7.80
CA VAL A 146 12.66 11.22 -8.27
C VAL A 146 13.62 12.12 -7.51
N LEU A 147 13.99 11.75 -6.28
CA LEU A 147 14.92 12.51 -5.44
C LEU A 147 16.36 11.98 -5.47
N SER A 148 16.66 10.95 -6.27
CA SER A 148 18.02 10.39 -6.37
C SER A 148 19.05 11.43 -6.78
N ASP A 149 18.66 12.38 -7.62
CA ASP A 149 19.56 13.35 -8.24
C ASP A 149 19.78 14.57 -7.33
N THR A 150 18.80 14.90 -6.49
CA THR A 150 18.84 16.02 -5.55
C THR A 150 19.49 15.64 -4.23
N ILE A 151 19.28 14.41 -3.75
CA ILE A 151 19.81 13.98 -2.46
C ILE A 151 21.22 13.40 -2.66
N LYS A 152 22.24 14.24 -2.50
CA LYS A 152 23.62 13.79 -2.25
C LYS A 152 23.74 13.22 -0.84
N VAL A 153 23.16 12.05 -0.61
CA VAL A 153 23.40 11.35 0.65
C VAL A 153 24.87 10.93 0.66
N ARG A 154 25.61 11.26 1.72
CA ARG A 154 26.96 10.73 1.98
C ARG A 154 26.83 9.26 2.38
N ILE A 155 26.48 8.40 1.43
CA ILE A 155 26.17 6.99 1.69
C ILE A 155 27.47 6.19 1.78
N LYS A 156 27.73 5.61 2.96
CA LYS A 156 28.71 4.53 3.14
C LYS A 156 28.20 3.15 2.68
N TYR A 157 26.90 2.98 2.41
CA TYR A 157 26.30 1.69 2.04
C TYR A 157 25.27 1.82 0.92
N ARG A 158 25.69 1.45 -0.30
CA ARG A 158 24.89 1.45 -1.52
C ARG A 158 23.76 0.40 -1.40
N TYR A 159 22.51 0.84 -1.28
CA TYR A 159 21.37 -0.07 -1.42
C TYR A 159 21.11 -0.29 -2.91
N ASN A 160 21.40 -1.51 -3.38
CA ASN A 160 21.04 -1.95 -4.72
C ASN A 160 19.59 -2.41 -4.68
N TYR A 161 18.70 -1.68 -5.35
CA TYR A 161 17.36 -2.15 -5.67
C TYR A 161 17.42 -2.81 -7.05
N THR A 162 17.36 -4.15 -7.07
CA THR A 162 17.10 -4.96 -8.27
C THR A 162 15.61 -5.15 -8.48
#